data_AF-A0A2L1U2I1-F1
#
_entry.id   AF-A0A2L1U2I1-F1
#
_cell.length_a   1.000
_cell.length_b   1.000
_cell.length_c   1.000
_cell.angle_alpha   90.00
_cell.angle_beta   90.00
_cell.angle_gamma   90.00
#
_symmetry.space_group_name_H-M   'P 1'
#
loop_
_entity.id
_entity.type
_entity.pdbx_description
1 polymer ?
#
loop_
_entity_poly.entity_id
_entity_poly.type
_entity_poly.pdbx_seq_one_letter_code
_entity_poly.pdbx_strand_id
1 'polypeptide(L)' 'MKPNPWVWTQKAESKMPDRKAGTSVPIGFLIEGNEEYFPRLEWIQKGYVKRNTEEE' A
#
# COMPACT_ATOMS: atom_id res chain seq x y z
N MET A 1 7.31 -16.13 0.90
CA MET A 1 6.53 -14.96 1.39
C MET A 1 5.72 -14.44 0.22
N LYS A 2 4.44 -14.09 0.41
CA LYS A 2 3.61 -13.52 -0.65
C LYS A 2 4.11 -12.10 -1.00
N PRO A 3 4.03 -11.68 -2.27
CA PRO A 3 4.43 -10.34 -2.67
C PRO A 3 3.52 -9.28 -2.04
N ASN A 4 4.11 -8.13 -1.74
CA ASN A 4 3.42 -6.92 -1.32
C ASN A 4 3.76 -5.79 -2.31
N PRO A 5 2.95 -5.62 -3.37
CA PRO A 5 3.19 -4.59 -4.36
C PRO A 5 2.65 -3.22 -3.93
N TRP A 6 2.20 -3.01 -2.68
CA TRP A 6 1.48 -1.79 -2.31
C TRP A 6 2.39 -0.78 -1.62
N VAL A 7 2.36 0.46 -2.11
CA VAL A 7 3.10 1.60 -1.54
C VAL A 7 2.15 2.71 -1.14
N TRP A 8 2.56 3.50 -0.15
CA TRP A 8 1.83 4.70 0.26
C TRP A 8 1.88 5.77 -0.83
N THR A 9 0.81 6.54 -0.98
CA THR A 9 0.76 7.71 -1.85
C THR A 9 1.06 8.98 -1.08
N GLN A 10 1.34 10.09 -1.78
CA GLN A 10 1.46 11.41 -1.17
C GLN A 10 0.19 11.80 -0.38
N LYS A 11 -0.98 11.33 -0.84
CA LYS A 11 -2.25 11.57 -0.16
C LYS A 11 -2.32 10.88 1.20
N ALA A 12 -1.71 9.70 1.35
CA ALA A 12 -1.58 9.06 2.65
C ALA A 12 -0.62 9.86 3.54
N GLU A 13 0.54 10.25 3.02
CA GLU A 13 1.53 11.03 3.78
C GLU A 13 0.98 12.36 4.30
N SER A 14 0.25 13.11 3.47
CA SER A 14 -0.34 14.40 3.88
C SER A 14 -1.34 14.27 5.02
N LYS A 15 -1.99 13.11 5.17
CA LYS A 15 -2.94 12.84 6.26
C LYS A 15 -2.29 12.16 7.46
N MET A 16 -1.29 11.33 7.20
CA MET A 16 -0.61 10.47 8.15
C MET A 16 0.89 10.51 7.81
N PRO A 17 1.67 11.44 8.39
CA PRO A 17 3.05 11.72 8.00
C PRO A 17 4.03 10.57 8.26
N ASP A 18 3.61 9.57 9.04
CA ASP A 18 4.27 8.28 9.24
C ASP A 18 4.22 7.37 7.99
N ARG A 19 3.27 7.61 7.08
CA ARG A 19 3.05 6.81 5.87
C ARG A 19 3.70 7.46 4.66
N LYS A 20 5.03 7.36 4.59
CA LYS A 20 5.85 8.02 3.57
C LYS A 20 5.53 7.56 2.15
N ALA A 21 5.23 8.50 1.25
CA ALA A 21 4.91 8.17 -0.12
C ALA A 21 6.06 7.41 -0.81
N GLY A 22 5.71 6.38 -1.60
CA GLY A 22 6.69 5.51 -2.26
C GLY A 22 7.26 4.40 -1.38
N THR A 23 7.05 4.45 -0.06
CA THR A 23 7.45 3.33 0.81
C THR A 23 6.40 2.23 0.83
N SER A 24 6.84 0.98 0.97
CA SER A 24 5.94 -0.18 1.03
C SER A 24 5.03 -0.12 2.26
N VAL A 25 3.77 -0.49 2.06
CA VAL A 25 2.80 -0.62 3.16
C VAL A 25 3.25 -1.80 4.04
N PRO A 26 3.43 -1.64 5.37
CA PRO A 26 3.87 -2.76 6.20
C PRO A 26 2.84 -3.90 6.18
N ILE A 27 3.32 -5.15 6.12
CA ILE A 27 2.46 -6.34 5.96
C ILE A 27 1.40 -6.45 7.07
N GLY A 28 1.71 -5.99 8.30
CA GLY A 28 0.74 -5.97 9.40
C GLY A 28 -0.49 -5.08 9.18
N PHE A 29 -0.46 -4.20 8.18
CA PHE A 29 -1.62 -3.40 7.76
C PHE A 29 -2.39 -4.01 6.58
N LEU A 30 -1.86 -5.07 5.97
CA LEU A 30 -2.42 -5.74 4.81
C LEU A 30 -3.15 -7.01 5.23
N ILE A 31 -4.08 -7.43 4.38
CA ILE A 31 -4.82 -8.68 4.48
C ILE A 31 -4.07 -9.69 3.62
N GLU A 32 -3.79 -10.87 4.18
CA GLU A 32 -3.19 -11.95 3.43
C GLU A 32 -4.21 -12.52 2.43
N GLY A 33 -3.96 -12.32 1.13
CA GLY A 33 -4.73 -12.94 0.05
C GLY A 33 -4.15 -14.29 -0.36
N ASN A 34 -4.76 -14.90 -1.39
CA ASN A 34 -4.29 -16.17 -1.94
C ASN A 34 -2.92 -16.02 -2.64
N GLU A 35 -2.78 -15.00 -3.48
CA GLU A 35 -1.59 -14.78 -4.33
C GLU A 35 -0.71 -13.63 -3.84
N GLU A 36 -1.28 -12.57 -3.26
CA GLU A 36 -0.57 -11.38 -2.78
C GLU A 36 -1.20 -10.82 -1.50
N TYR A 37 -0.51 -9.87 -0.86
CA TYR A 37 -1.09 -9.07 0.21
C TYR A 37 -1.95 -7.94 -0.36
N PHE A 38 -3.14 -7.74 0.21
CA PHE A 38 -4.08 -6.72 -0.23
C PHE A 38 -4.33 -5.67 0.87
N PRO A 39 -4.34 -4.37 0.55
CA PRO A 39 -4.76 -3.35 1.48
C PRO A 39 -6.28 -3.36 1.63
N ARG A 40 -6.78 -2.64 2.63
CA ARG A 40 -8.22 -2.43 2.80
C ARG A 40 -8.78 -1.70 1.58
N LEU A 41 -9.93 -2.15 1.08
CA LEU A 41 -10.64 -1.52 -0.04
C LEU A 41 -10.84 -0.01 0.15
N GLU A 42 -11.10 0.42 1.37
CA GLU A 42 -11.26 1.84 1.71
C GLU A 42 -10.01 2.67 1.36
N TRP A 43 -8.81 2.13 1.56
CA TRP A 43 -7.57 2.83 1.24
C TRP A 43 -7.34 2.93 -0.26
N ILE A 44 -7.75 1.90 -1.01
CA ILE A 44 -7.73 1.91 -2.48
C ILE A 44 -8.68 3.00 -2.98
N GLN A 45 -9.94 2.98 -2.52
CA GLN A 45 -10.95 3.97 -2.90
C GLN A 45 -10.57 5.40 -2.53
N LYS A 46 -9.95 5.59 -1.35
CA LYS A 46 -9.45 6.90 -0.92
C LYS A 46 -8.16 7.31 -1.64
N GLY A 47 -7.50 6.42 -2.37
CA GLY A 47 -6.24 6.68 -3.07
C GLY A 47 -5.05 6.86 -2.12
N TYR A 48 -5.08 6.22 -0.95
CA TYR A 48 -3.98 6.24 0.02
C TYR A 48 -2.86 5.25 -0.31
N VAL A 49 -3.19 4.23 -1.10
CA VAL A 49 -2.24 3.20 -1.54
C VAL A 49 -2.33 3.07 -3.05
N LYS A 50 -1.22 2.72 -3.67
CA LYS A 50 -1.14 2.36 -5.09
C LYS A 50 -0.26 1.14 -5.27
N ARG A 51 -0.43 0.41 -6.37
CA ARG A 51 0.53 -0.62 -6.75
C ARG A 51 1.84 0.06 -7.15
N ASN A 52 2.95 -0.46 -6.67
CA ASN A 52 4.28 -0.14 -7.14
C ASN A 52 4.46 -0.86 -8.48
N THR A 53 4.01 -0.22 -9.54
CA THR A 53 4.26 -0.66 -10.91
C THR A 53 5.64 -0.18 -11.35
N GLU A 54 6.66 -0.47 -10.54
CA GLU A 54 8.03 -0.46 -11.05
C GLU A 54 8.15 -1.70 -11.94
N GLU A 55 7.77 -1.54 -13.21
CA GLU A 55 8.50 -2.20 -14.28
C GLU A 55 9.94 -1.68 -14.18
N GLU A 56 10.82 -2.44 -13.52
CA GLU A 56 12.26 -2.38 -13.75
C GLU A 56 12.64 -3.35 -14.87
#